data_AF-A0A953B3I3-F1
#
_entry.id   AF-A0A953B3I3-F1
#
_cell.length_a   1.000
_cell.length_b   1.000
_cell.length_c   1.000
_cell.angle_alpha   90.00
_cell.angle_beta   90.00
_cell.angle_gamma   90.00
#
_symmetry.space_group_name_H-M   'P 1'
#
loop_
_entity.id
_entity.type
_entity.pdbx_description
1 polymer ?
#
loop_
_entity_poly.entity_id
_entity_poly.type
_entity_poly.pdbx_seq_one_letter_code
_entity_poly.pdbx_strand_id
1 'polypeptide(L)' 'MPVRAAGPGPAPGTTVLRRGQEAGEMRSAEDGLGLALLRLEHARAGDGALSAGEARLTPFVPAWMRLPAEGGAA' A
#
# COMPACT_ATOMS: atom_id res chain seq x y z
N MET A 1 -5.17 3.81 -0.29
CA MET A 1 -4.64 3.17 0.92
C MET A 1 -3.44 3.96 1.44
N PRO A 2 -3.44 4.44 2.69
CA PRO A 2 -2.26 5.00 3.34
C PRO A 2 -1.19 3.95 3.59
N VAL A 3 0.06 4.32 3.33
CA VAL A 3 1.24 3.47 3.55
C VAL A 3 2.32 4.24 4.31
N ARG A 4 3.11 3.52 5.11
CA ARG A 4 4.39 3.99 5.63
C ARG A 4 5.51 3.44 4.76
N ALA A 5 6.44 4.29 4.34
CA ALA A 5 7.64 3.90 3.61
C ALA A 5 8.85 3.86 4.55
N ALA A 6 9.66 2.82 4.45
CA ALA A 6 10.97 2.79 5.08
C ALA A 6 11.98 3.49 4.14
N GLY A 7 12.44 4.67 4.55
CA GLY A 7 13.32 5.52 3.73
C GLY A 7 12.55 6.46 2.79
N PRO A 8 13.22 7.03 1.78
CA PRO A 8 12.59 7.93 0.81
C PRO A 8 11.38 7.27 0.14
N GLY A 9 10.32 8.05 -0.02
CA GLY A 9 9.09 7.59 -0.66
C GLY A 9 9.29 7.28 -2.15
N PRO A 10 8.67 6.22 -2.69
CA PRO A 10 8.68 5.96 -4.12
C PRO A 10 7.95 7.05 -4.89
N ALA A 11 8.38 7.32 -6.13
CA ALA A 11 7.73 8.29 -7.00
C ALA A 11 6.28 7.88 -7.34
N PRO A 12 5.38 8.84 -7.64
CA PRO A 12 4.07 8.54 -8.22
C PRO A 12 4.19 7.66 -9.48
N GLY A 13 3.29 6.71 -9.66
CA GLY A 13 3.34 5.74 -10.76
C GLY A 13 4.19 4.50 -10.48
N THR A 14 4.96 4.46 -9.39
CA THR A 14 5.76 3.27 -9.05
C THR A 14 4.85 2.10 -8.71
N THR A 15 5.05 0.96 -9.39
CA THR A 15 4.33 -0.28 -9.11
C THR A 15 4.59 -0.77 -7.68
N VAL A 16 3.52 -1.07 -6.96
CA VAL A 16 3.57 -1.73 -5.65
C VAL A 16 3.47 -3.23 -5.85
N LEU A 17 4.38 -3.98 -5.25
CA LEU A 17 4.44 -5.44 -5.31
C LEU A 17 4.21 -6.06 -3.94
N ARG A 18 3.60 -7.24 -3.94
CA ARG A 18 3.50 -8.16 -2.81
C ARG A 18 4.08 -9.50 -3.23
N ARG A 19 5.21 -9.91 -2.62
CA ARG A 19 5.88 -11.19 -2.95
C ARG A 19 6.12 -11.38 -4.46
N GLY A 20 6.42 -10.29 -5.16
CA GLY A 20 6.63 -10.28 -6.62
C GLY A 20 5.37 -10.16 -7.47
N GLN A 21 4.17 -10.24 -6.90
CA GLN A 21 2.92 -9.99 -7.61
C GLN A 21 2.53 -8.52 -7.53
N GLU A 22 1.94 -7.99 -8.60
CA GLU A 22 1.42 -6.63 -8.59
C GLU A 22 0.31 -6.49 -7.53
N ALA A 23 0.44 -5.49 -6.68
CA ALA A 23 -0.51 -5.15 -5.63
C ALA A 23 -1.17 -3.79 -5.84
N GLY A 24 -0.61 -2.94 -6.70
CA GLY A 24 -1.15 -1.64 -7.01
C GLY A 24 -0.09 -0.63 -7.47
N GLU A 25 -0.33 0.65 -7.20
CA GLU A 25 0.50 1.77 -7.67
C GLU A 25 0.60 2.88 -6.61
N MET A 26 1.78 3.47 -6.49
CA MET A 26 2.03 4.68 -5.70
C MET A 26 1.38 5.91 -6.33
N ARG A 27 0.72 6.72 -5.50
CA ARG A 27 0.07 7.97 -5.92
C ARG A 27 0.78 9.21 -5.39
N SER A 28 1.24 9.15 -4.15
CA SER A 28 2.05 10.19 -3.54
C SER A 28 2.89 9.62 -2.40
N ALA A 29 4.01 10.26 -2.11
CA ALA A 29 4.79 9.98 -0.91
C ALA A 29 5.57 11.23 -0.48
N GLU A 30 5.60 11.47 0.82
CA GLU A 30 6.31 12.58 1.47
C GLU A 30 6.67 12.17 2.90
N ASP A 31 7.91 12.40 3.32
CA ASP A 31 8.43 12.14 4.67
C ASP A 31 8.04 10.77 5.28
N GLY A 32 8.21 9.70 4.49
CA GLY A 32 7.94 8.33 4.93
C GLY A 32 6.47 7.96 5.03
N LEU A 33 5.55 8.84 4.61
CA LEU A 33 4.13 8.58 4.44
C LEU A 33 3.77 8.62 2.96
N GLY A 34 2.78 7.84 2.56
CA GLY A 34 2.32 7.85 1.18
C GLY A 34 0.89 7.36 0.99
N LEU A 35 0.39 7.57 -0.21
CA LEU A 35 -0.86 7.02 -0.70
C LEU A 35 -0.57 6.07 -1.86
N ALA A 36 -1.19 4.91 -1.81
CA ALA A 36 -1.18 3.93 -2.88
C ALA A 36 -2.61 3.52 -3.26
N LEU A 37 -2.84 3.31 -4.55
CA LEU A 37 -4.00 2.56 -5.02
C LEU A 37 -3.63 1.08 -4.90
N LEU A 38 -4.31 0.33 -4.04
CA LEU A 38 -4.02 -1.09 -3.79
C LEU A 38 -5.26 -1.93 -4.06
N ARG A 39 -5.04 -3.13 -4.59
CA ARG A 39 -6.08 -4.17 -4.62
C ARG A 39 -6.40 -4.60 -3.19
N LEU A 40 -7.68 -4.79 -2.88
CA LEU A 40 -8.15 -4.97 -1.50
C LEU A 40 -7.59 -6.24 -0.85
N GLU A 41 -7.42 -7.31 -1.63
CA GLU A 41 -6.79 -8.57 -1.24
C GLU A 41 -5.31 -8.43 -0.85
N HIS A 42 -4.67 -7.30 -1.16
CA HIS A 42 -3.27 -7.00 -0.80
C HIS A 42 -3.13 -5.84 0.18
N ALA A 43 -4.24 -5.15 0.49
CA ALA A 43 -4.26 -3.91 1.24
C ALA A 43 -4.38 -4.13 2.76
N ARG A 44 -4.82 -5.32 3.21
CA ARG A 44 -4.95 -5.63 4.63
C ARG A 44 -3.60 -5.82 5.30
N ALA A 45 -3.51 -5.37 6.55
CA ALA A 45 -2.35 -5.57 7.39
C ALA A 45 -2.25 -7.06 7.77
N GLY A 46 -1.10 -7.70 7.51
CA GLY A 46 -0.84 -9.09 7.89
C GLY A 46 -0.18 -9.96 6.81
N ASP A 47 -0.43 -9.68 5.52
CA ASP A 47 0.02 -10.56 4.41
C ASP A 47 1.50 -10.44 4.02
N GLY A 48 2.32 -9.81 4.88
CA GLY A 48 3.72 -9.46 4.62
C GLY A 48 3.92 -8.01 4.21
N ALA A 49 5.17 -7.62 3.96
CA ALA A 49 5.51 -6.26 3.54
C ALA A 49 5.30 -6.06 2.04
N LEU A 50 4.82 -4.87 1.67
CA LEU A 50 4.77 -4.42 0.28
C LEU A 50 6.13 -3.82 -0.11
N SER A 51 6.43 -3.76 -1.41
CA SER A 51 7.59 -3.05 -1.94
C SER A 51 7.21 -2.18 -3.13
N ALA A 52 7.88 -1.07 -3.33
CA ALA A 52 7.73 -0.24 -4.52
C ALA A 52 9.10 0.35 -4.87
N GLY A 53 9.68 -0.10 -5.99
CA GLY A 53 11.12 0.07 -6.23
C GLY A 53 11.93 -0.51 -5.07
N GLU A 54 12.86 0.27 -4.53
CA GLU A 54 13.71 -0.09 -3.39
C GLU A 54 13.02 0.11 -2.02
N ALA A 55 11.86 0.78 -1.97
CA ALA A 55 11.21 1.13 -0.72
C ALA A 55 10.34 -0.02 -0.19
N ARG A 56 10.44 -0.28 1.11
CA ARG A 56 9.53 -1.18 1.82
C ARG A 56 8.32 -0.40 2.34
N LEU A 57 7.13 -0.88 2.02
CA LEU A 57 5.87 -0.22 2.37
C LEU A 57 5.07 -1.06 3.38
N THR A 58 4.48 -0.38 4.36
CA THR A 58 3.56 -0.95 5.34
C THR A 58 2.21 -0.24 5.23
N PRO A 59 1.17 -0.89 4.68
CA PRO A 59 -0.17 -0.32 4.64
C PRO A 59 -0.74 -0.24 6.06
N PHE A 60 -1.50 0.81 6.33
CA PHE A 60 -2.22 0.95 7.59
C PHE A 60 -3.60 1.56 7.36
N VAL A 61 -4.54 1.23 8.23
CA VAL A 61 -5.91 1.75 8.19
C VAL A 61 -6.02 2.81 9.28
N PRO A 62 -6.09 4.11 8.94
CA PRO A 62 -6.36 5.15 9.93
C PRO A 62 -7.71 4.95 10.61
N ALA A 63 -7.90 5.52 11.80
CA ALA A 63 -9.13 5.38 12.58
C ALA A 63 -10.41 5.83 11.83
N TRP A 64 -10.27 6.78 10.90
CA TRP A 64 -11.36 7.30 10.08
C TRP A 64 -11.69 6.44 8.85
N MET A 65 -10.83 5.50 8.47
CA MET A 65 -11.00 4.67 7.28
C MET A 65 -11.76 3.38 7.62
N ARG A 66 -12.80 3.07 6.84
CA ARG A 66 -13.51 1.78 6.88
C ARG A 66 -13.20 1.01 5.61
N LEU A 67 -12.62 -0.18 5.75
CA LEU A 67 -12.49 -1.11 4.63
C LEU A 67 -13.71 -2.03 4.58
N PRO A 68 -14.15 -2.46 3.38
CA PRO A 68 -15.19 -3.48 3.26
C PRO A 68 -14.78 -4.76 3.98
N ALA A 69 -15.73 -5.63 4.33
CA ALA A 69 -15.42 -6.97 4.86
C ALA A 69 -14.71 -7.83 3.79
N GLU A 70 -13.98 -8.87 4.22
CA GLU A 70 -13.39 -9.83 3.28
C GLU A 70 -14.50 -10.50 2.47
N GLY A 71 -14.38 -10.51 1.14
CA GLY A 71 -15.38 -11.11 0.24
C GLY A 71 -16.60 -10.24 -0.09
N GLY A 72 -16.59 -8.95 0.25
CA GLY A 72 -17.67 -8.02 -0.15
C GLY A 72 -17.64 -7.73 -1.65
N ALA A 73 -18.31 -8.56 -2.44
CA ALA A 73 -18.86 -8.12 -3.73
C ALA A 73 -19.97 -7.11 -3.45
N ALA A 74 -19.98 -6.02 -4.23
CA ALA A 74 -21.06 -5.03 -4.26
C ALA A 74 -22.36 -5.65 -4.79
#